data_AF-A0A445B497-F1
#
_entry.id   AF-A0A445B497-F1
#
_cell.length_a   1.000
_cell.length_b   1.000
_cell.length_c   1.000
_cell.angle_alpha   90.00
_cell.angle_beta   90.00
_cell.angle_gamma   90.00
#
_symmetry.space_group_name_H-M   'P 1'
#
loop_
_entity.id
_entity.type
_entity.pdbx_description
1 polymer ?
#
loop_
_entity_poly.entity_id
_entity_poly.type
_entity_poly.pdbx_seq_one_letter_code
_entity_poly.pdbx_strand_id
1 'polypeptide(L)'
;MLRLWKWYQNCLAVHPVKTQVISSGIIWGVGDIAAQAVTHSYSTPNTAHTHQIQDDDDEEFKINWKRVATTSLFGLSFVGPVGHYWYEGLDRYIRLRLMLKPDSFRFVASKVAIDGFLFGPLDLLAFFTYMGLSTGKSIPQIKEDVKRDFLPAFILEGGIWPIVQVANFRYVPVRYQLLYVNLFCLLDSCFLSWIEQQQDAQWKKWVKSFLPLK
;
A
#
# COMPACT_ATOMS: atom_id res chain seq x y z
N MET A 1 1.72 -0.08 26.29
CA MET A 1 1.74 -0.91 25.05
C MET A 1 1.05 -2.27 25.22
N LEU A 2 1.36 -3.08 26.25
CA LEU A 2 0.77 -4.42 26.42
C LEU A 2 -0.77 -4.46 26.59
N ARG A 3 -1.38 -3.43 27.19
CA ARG A 3 -2.84 -3.37 27.40
C ARG A 3 -3.62 -3.12 26.10
N LEU A 4 -3.13 -2.22 25.24
CA LEU A 4 -3.75 -1.92 23.95
C LEU A 4 -3.64 -3.12 23.00
N TRP A 5 -2.48 -3.78 22.98
CA TRP A 5 -2.29 -5.01 22.20
C TRP A 5 -3.24 -6.12 22.65
N LYS A 6 -3.33 -6.38 23.97
CA LYS A 6 -4.28 -7.38 24.51
C LYS A 6 -5.74 -7.03 24.17
N TRP A 7 -6.11 -5.75 24.26
CA TRP A 7 -7.44 -5.30 23.85
C TRP A 7 -7.71 -5.57 22.37
N TYR A 8 -6.77 -5.20 21.49
CA TYR A 8 -6.87 -5.49 20.06
C TYR A 8 -6.98 -6.99 19.78
N GLN A 9 -6.18 -7.82 20.45
CA GLN A 9 -6.25 -9.28 20.34
C GLN A 9 -7.64 -9.82 20.74
N ASN A 10 -8.23 -9.28 21.81
CA ASN A 10 -9.57 -9.66 22.25
C ASN A 10 -10.64 -9.25 21.23
N CYS A 11 -10.57 -8.01 20.71
CA CYS A 11 -11.47 -7.55 19.65
C CYS A 11 -11.35 -8.41 18.39
N LEU A 12 -10.12 -8.74 17.98
CA LEU A 12 -9.86 -9.60 16.83
C LEU A 12 -10.37 -11.04 17.04
N ALA A 13 -10.31 -11.56 18.27
CA ALA A 13 -10.83 -12.88 18.59
C ALA A 13 -12.37 -12.93 18.56
N VAL A 14 -13.04 -11.88 19.03
CA VAL A 14 -14.51 -11.82 19.13
C VAL A 14 -15.17 -11.36 17.83
N HIS A 15 -14.56 -10.38 17.15
CA HIS A 15 -15.05 -9.76 15.93
C HIS A 15 -13.91 -9.57 14.91
N PRO A 16 -13.40 -10.65 14.29
CA PRO A 16 -12.22 -10.60 13.43
C PRO A 16 -12.37 -9.65 12.25
N VAL A 17 -13.45 -9.79 11.48
CA VAL A 17 -13.72 -8.97 10.29
C VAL A 17 -13.83 -7.49 10.67
N LYS A 18 -14.70 -7.15 11.64
CA LYS A 18 -14.94 -5.76 12.04
C LYS A 18 -13.68 -5.09 12.55
N THR A 19 -12.91 -5.79 13.38
CA THR A 19 -11.66 -5.28 13.95
C THR A 19 -10.65 -4.98 12.84
N GLN A 20 -10.47 -5.92 11.91
CA GLN A 20 -9.56 -5.74 10.79
C GLN A 20 -10.00 -4.60 9.87
N VAL A 21 -11.27 -4.54 9.49
CA VAL A 21 -11.85 -3.47 8.68
C VAL A 21 -11.56 -2.10 9.29
N ILE A 22 -11.96 -1.91 10.55
CA ILE A 22 -11.78 -0.62 11.25
C ILE A 22 -10.29 -0.27 11.36
N SER A 23 -9.45 -1.24 11.72
CA SER A 23 -8.01 -1.01 11.83
C SER A 23 -7.35 -0.66 10.50
N SER A 24 -7.75 -1.29 9.39
CA SER A 24 -7.29 -0.95 8.04
C SER A 24 -7.61 0.50 7.71
N GLY A 25 -8.85 0.93 7.96
CA GLY A 25 -9.26 2.32 7.75
C GLY A 25 -8.38 3.34 8.46
N ILE A 26 -8.14 3.11 9.75
CA ILE A 26 -7.32 3.99 10.58
C ILE A 26 -5.87 4.00 10.08
N ILE A 27 -5.30 2.83 9.79
CA ILE A 27 -3.90 2.73 9.36
C ILE A 27 -3.69 3.42 8.01
N TRP A 28 -4.61 3.24 7.06
CA TRP A 28 -4.54 3.89 5.75
C TRP A 28 -4.67 5.41 5.85
N GLY A 29 -5.55 5.92 6.72
CA GLY A 29 -5.66 7.35 6.98
C GLY A 29 -4.40 7.94 7.61
N VAL A 30 -3.87 7.28 8.65
CA VAL A 30 -2.61 7.70 9.29
C VAL A 30 -1.45 7.64 8.31
N GLY A 31 -1.40 6.61 7.47
CA GLY A 31 -0.34 6.47 6.47
C GLY A 31 -0.39 7.53 5.39
N ASP A 32 -1.58 7.96 4.97
CA ASP A 32 -1.71 9.07 4.03
C ASP A 32 -1.29 10.41 4.67
N ILE A 33 -1.62 10.66 5.94
CA ILE A 33 -1.11 11.84 6.67
C ILE A 33 0.43 11.80 6.73
N ALA A 34 1.02 10.65 7.06
CA ALA A 34 2.46 10.49 7.13
C ALA A 34 3.13 10.69 5.77
N ALA A 35 2.57 10.13 4.70
CA ALA A 35 3.03 10.31 3.33
C ALA A 35 2.98 11.78 2.92
N GLN A 36 1.89 12.49 3.22
CA GLN A 36 1.77 13.93 2.98
C GLN A 36 2.81 14.74 3.78
N ALA A 37 3.07 14.38 5.03
CA ALA A 37 4.07 15.05 5.87
C ALA A 37 5.50 14.84 5.34
N VAL A 38 5.81 13.64 4.85
CA VAL A 38 7.07 13.36 4.14
C VAL A 38 7.15 14.22 2.89
N THR A 39 6.10 14.27 2.08
CA THR A 39 6.08 15.15 0.90
C THR A 39 6.35 16.61 1.29
N HIS A 40 5.65 17.15 2.28
CA HIS A 40 5.91 18.53 2.68
C HIS A 40 7.36 18.77 3.15
N SER A 41 7.91 17.84 3.93
CA SER A 41 9.24 17.99 4.53
C SER A 41 10.39 17.98 3.51
N TYR A 42 10.18 17.39 2.33
CA TYR A 42 11.20 17.29 1.26
C TYR A 42 10.86 18.12 0.01
N SER A 43 9.70 18.79 -0.02
CA SER A 43 9.29 19.63 -1.16
C SER A 43 9.90 21.04 -1.14
N THR A 44 10.68 21.42 -0.13
CA THR A 44 11.28 22.76 0.02
C THR A 44 12.74 22.65 0.49
N PRO A 45 13.78 23.29 -0.10
CA PRO A 45 13.91 23.99 -1.39
C PRO A 45 15.13 23.49 -2.22
N ASN A 46 14.92 22.88 -3.40
CA ASN A 46 15.97 22.90 -4.43
C ASN A 46 15.45 22.94 -5.88
N THR A 47 14.14 23.16 -6.05
CA THR A 47 13.51 23.29 -7.38
C THR A 47 12.83 24.66 -7.49
N ALA A 48 13.59 25.72 -7.21
CA ALA A 48 13.20 27.09 -7.48
C ALA A 48 13.99 27.63 -8.67
N HIS A 49 13.64 27.19 -9.87
CA HIS A 49 13.86 28.00 -11.07
C HIS A 49 12.67 27.83 -12.01
N THR A 50 11.71 28.77 -11.90
CA THR A 50 11.23 29.65 -12.99
C THR A 50 9.76 30.06 -12.77
N HIS A 51 9.58 31.32 -12.34
CA HIS A 51 8.41 32.22 -12.50
C HIS A 51 7.07 31.82 -11.82
N GLN A 52 6.38 32.63 -11.00
CA GLN A 52 6.35 34.09 -10.81
C GLN A 52 5.97 34.44 -9.36
N ILE A 53 6.56 35.54 -8.86
CA ILE A 53 6.01 36.55 -7.93
C ILE A 53 4.69 36.19 -7.25
N GLN A 54 4.69 35.99 -5.92
CA GLN A 54 3.97 36.85 -4.96
C GLN A 54 3.87 36.20 -3.57
N ASP A 55 4.30 36.99 -2.58
CA ASP A 55 4.09 36.92 -1.13
C ASP A 55 4.63 35.72 -0.31
N ASP A 56 5.47 36.14 0.63
CA ASP A 56 6.18 35.43 1.69
C ASP A 56 5.16 35.02 2.77
N ASP A 57 4.39 33.96 2.53
CA ASP A 57 3.63 33.26 3.56
C ASP A 57 4.33 31.93 3.82
N ASP A 58 4.76 31.70 5.06
CA ASP A 58 5.18 30.39 5.56
C ASP A 58 4.25 29.31 4.99
N GLU A 59 4.75 28.40 4.13
CA GLU A 59 3.95 27.27 3.63
C GLU A 59 3.59 26.38 4.83
N GLU A 60 2.48 26.71 5.48
CA GLU A 60 1.93 25.95 6.59
C GLU A 60 1.50 24.59 6.03
N PHE A 61 2.01 23.51 6.61
CA PHE A 61 1.68 22.15 6.19
C PHE A 61 0.17 21.91 6.27
N LYS A 62 -0.51 21.99 5.12
CA LYS A 62 -1.97 21.77 5.01
C LYS A 62 -2.24 20.31 4.64
N ILE A 63 -2.72 19.55 5.62
CA ILE A 63 -3.19 18.18 5.40
C ILE A 63 -4.40 18.20 4.46
N ASN A 64 -4.29 17.47 3.34
CA ASN A 64 -5.40 17.22 2.44
C ASN A 64 -6.33 16.17 3.05
N TRP A 65 -7.28 16.64 3.87
CA TRP A 65 -8.27 15.79 4.53
C TRP A 65 -9.17 15.02 3.56
N LYS A 66 -9.38 15.52 2.34
CA LYS A 66 -10.13 14.78 1.31
C LYS A 66 -9.36 13.53 0.90
N ARG A 67 -8.04 13.64 0.68
CA ARG A 67 -7.17 12.51 0.35
C ARG A 67 -7.13 11.48 1.50
N VAL A 68 -6.98 11.96 2.73
CA VAL A 68 -7.01 11.11 3.94
C VAL A 68 -8.32 10.36 4.07
N ALA A 69 -9.45 11.03 3.85
CA ALA A 69 -10.77 10.39 3.91
C ALA A 69 -10.94 9.34 2.81
N THR A 70 -10.49 9.64 1.59
CA THR A 70 -10.50 8.70 0.46
C THR A 70 -9.66 7.46 0.75
N THR A 71 -8.40 7.60 1.17
CA THR A 71 -7.53 6.44 1.46
C THR A 71 -8.02 5.64 2.66
N SER A 72 -8.52 6.32 3.70
CA SER A 72 -9.16 5.66 4.84
C SER A 72 -10.38 4.83 4.40
N LEU A 73 -11.21 5.39 3.52
CA LEU A 73 -12.38 4.70 3.00
C LEU A 73 -11.98 3.50 2.12
N PHE A 74 -10.92 3.59 1.33
CA PHE A 74 -10.35 2.43 0.64
C PHE A 74 -9.92 1.34 1.62
N GLY A 75 -9.22 1.71 2.69
CA GLY A 75 -8.83 0.81 3.77
C GLY A 75 -10.02 0.11 4.43
N LEU A 76 -11.10 0.85 4.71
CA LEU A 76 -12.34 0.34 5.31
C LEU A 76 -13.14 -0.56 4.37
N SER A 77 -13.34 -0.12 3.12
CA SER A 77 -14.31 -0.72 2.20
C SER A 77 -13.75 -1.83 1.35
N PHE A 78 -12.46 -1.78 1.01
CA PHE A 78 -11.81 -2.73 0.12
C PHE A 78 -10.75 -3.54 0.87
N VAL A 79 -9.68 -2.90 1.34
CA VAL A 79 -8.51 -3.61 1.89
C VAL A 79 -8.86 -4.42 3.14
N GLY A 80 -9.67 -3.85 4.03
CA GLY A 80 -10.19 -4.51 5.23
C GLY A 80 -10.93 -5.81 4.94
N PRO A 81 -12.10 -5.78 4.27
CA PRO A 81 -12.90 -6.97 4.05
C PRO A 81 -12.25 -7.92 3.04
N VAL A 82 -11.75 -7.41 1.91
CA VAL A 82 -11.16 -8.25 0.86
C VAL A 82 -9.87 -8.90 1.38
N GLY A 83 -9.00 -8.13 2.05
CA GLY A 83 -7.78 -8.66 2.63
C GLY A 83 -8.04 -9.73 3.70
N HIS A 84 -9.06 -9.56 4.55
CA HIS A 84 -9.42 -10.57 5.57
C HIS A 84 -9.74 -11.92 4.91
N TYR A 85 -10.71 -11.92 4.00
CA TYR A 85 -11.14 -13.14 3.33
C TYR A 85 -10.07 -13.70 2.40
N TRP A 86 -9.23 -12.85 1.82
CA TRP A 86 -8.09 -13.28 1.00
C TRP A 86 -7.09 -14.09 1.81
N TYR A 87 -6.57 -13.56 2.93
CA TYR A 87 -5.54 -14.25 3.71
C TYR A 87 -6.08 -15.52 4.37
N GLU A 88 -7.32 -15.50 4.88
CA GLU A 88 -7.96 -16.69 5.44
C GLU A 88 -8.25 -17.75 4.35
N GLY A 89 -8.76 -17.31 3.20
CA GLY A 89 -9.02 -18.17 2.05
C GLY A 89 -7.76 -18.78 1.47
N LEU A 90 -6.68 -18.01 1.35
CA LEU A 90 -5.38 -18.45 0.86
C LEU A 90 -4.75 -19.49 1.77
N ASP A 91 -4.76 -19.26 3.09
CA ASP A 91 -4.28 -20.23 4.08
C ASP A 91 -5.10 -21.54 4.01
N ARG A 92 -6.43 -21.43 3.95
CA ARG A 92 -7.32 -22.58 3.83
C ARG A 92 -7.11 -23.35 2.53
N TYR A 93 -6.97 -22.66 1.40
CA TYR A 93 -6.73 -23.27 0.09
C TYR A 93 -5.42 -24.07 0.10
N ILE A 94 -4.34 -23.50 0.60
CA ILE A 94 -3.03 -24.16 0.58
C ILE A 94 -2.98 -25.37 1.54
N ARG A 95 -3.60 -25.25 2.72
CA ARG A 95 -3.66 -26.37 3.67
C ARG A 95 -4.55 -27.51 3.18
N LEU A 96 -5.73 -27.19 2.64
CA LEU A 96 -6.73 -28.21 2.31
C LEU A 96 -6.60 -28.77 0.90
N ARG A 97 -6.18 -27.95 -0.09
CA ARG A 97 -6.10 -28.36 -1.50
C ARG A 97 -4.70 -28.79 -1.88
N LEU A 98 -3.68 -28.00 -1.51
CA LEU A 98 -2.29 -28.33 -1.82
C LEU A 98 -1.65 -29.25 -0.77
N MET A 99 -2.32 -29.47 0.37
CA MET A 99 -1.85 -30.33 1.48
C MET A 99 -0.41 -30.01 1.93
N LEU A 100 -0.01 -28.75 1.82
CA LEU A 100 1.34 -28.32 2.19
C LEU A 100 1.45 -28.17 3.70
N LYS A 101 2.55 -28.69 4.26
CA LYS A 101 2.85 -28.49 5.69
C LYS A 101 2.99 -27.00 5.99
N PRO A 102 2.33 -26.50 7.04
CA PRO A 102 2.57 -25.16 7.57
C PRO A 102 4.08 -24.96 7.80
N ASP A 103 4.56 -23.74 7.54
CA ASP A 103 5.96 -23.33 7.70
C ASP A 103 6.99 -23.99 6.76
N SER A 104 6.57 -24.87 5.86
CA SER A 104 7.46 -25.39 4.82
C SER A 104 7.81 -24.30 3.80
N PHE A 105 9.00 -24.39 3.19
CA PHE A 105 9.40 -23.48 2.12
C PHE A 105 8.36 -23.44 0.99
N ARG A 106 7.83 -24.62 0.61
CA ARG A 106 6.78 -24.73 -0.42
C ARG A 106 5.50 -24.00 -0.03
N PHE A 107 5.08 -24.10 1.24
CA PHE A 107 3.90 -23.41 1.74
C PHE A 107 4.04 -21.88 1.61
N VAL A 108 5.18 -21.33 2.05
CA VAL A 108 5.44 -19.89 1.97
C VAL A 108 5.58 -19.45 0.50
N ALA A 109 6.37 -20.16 -0.30
CA ALA A 109 6.57 -19.82 -1.71
C ALA A 109 5.26 -19.84 -2.51
N SER A 110 4.38 -20.84 -2.28
CA SER A 110 3.06 -20.88 -2.91
C SER A 110 2.18 -19.72 -2.48
N LYS A 111 2.19 -19.33 -1.19
CA LYS A 111 1.45 -18.14 -0.73
C LYS A 111 1.92 -16.87 -1.43
N VAL A 112 3.23 -16.63 -1.43
CA VAL A 112 3.83 -15.44 -2.06
C VAL A 112 3.53 -15.39 -3.55
N ALA A 113 3.62 -16.52 -4.25
CA ALA A 113 3.31 -16.58 -5.68
C ALA A 113 1.83 -16.29 -5.95
N ILE A 114 0.91 -16.93 -5.22
CA ILE A 114 -0.53 -16.72 -5.43
C ILE A 114 -0.90 -15.27 -5.08
N ASP A 115 -0.37 -14.74 -3.98
CA ASP A 115 -0.58 -13.36 -3.57
C ASP A 115 -0.04 -12.37 -4.61
N GLY A 116 1.22 -12.52 -5.03
CA GLY A 116 1.86 -11.63 -5.98
C GLY A 116 1.29 -11.68 -7.40
N PHE A 117 0.82 -12.83 -7.88
CA PHE A 117 0.29 -12.98 -9.24
C PHE A 117 -1.22 -12.81 -9.36
N LEU A 118 -2.00 -13.03 -8.30
CA LEU A 118 -3.45 -12.86 -8.32
C LEU A 118 -3.90 -11.62 -7.56
N PHE A 119 -3.45 -11.46 -6.32
CA PHE A 119 -3.90 -10.34 -5.49
C PHE A 119 -3.20 -9.05 -5.86
N GLY A 120 -1.89 -9.06 -6.06
CA GLY A 120 -1.10 -7.87 -6.44
C GLY A 120 -1.68 -7.09 -7.64
N PRO A 121 -1.91 -7.73 -8.81
CA PRO A 121 -2.49 -7.05 -9.96
C PRO A 121 -3.90 -6.53 -9.70
N LEU A 122 -4.72 -7.31 -8.99
CA LEU A 122 -6.10 -6.95 -8.69
C LEU A 122 -6.18 -5.76 -7.74
N ASP A 123 -5.38 -5.79 -6.67
CA ASP A 123 -5.30 -4.72 -5.67
C ASP A 123 -4.78 -3.44 -6.30
N LEU A 124 -3.71 -3.52 -7.10
CA LEU A 124 -3.15 -2.36 -7.79
C LEU A 124 -4.16 -1.75 -8.78
N LEU A 125 -4.85 -2.56 -9.58
CA LEU A 125 -5.93 -2.07 -10.47
C LEU A 125 -7.07 -1.42 -9.69
N ALA A 126 -7.50 -2.04 -8.58
CA ALA A 126 -8.55 -1.50 -7.72
C ALA A 126 -8.14 -0.17 -7.12
N PHE A 127 -6.89 -0.04 -6.66
CA PHE A 127 -6.34 1.18 -6.11
C PHE A 127 -6.30 2.31 -7.14
N PHE A 128 -5.69 2.10 -8.31
CA PHE A 128 -5.64 3.12 -9.36
C PHE A 128 -7.03 3.58 -9.79
N THR A 129 -7.96 2.63 -9.95
CA THR A 129 -9.35 2.93 -10.33
C THR A 129 -10.04 3.76 -9.25
N TYR A 130 -9.95 3.33 -7.99
CA TYR A 130 -10.57 4.01 -6.86
C TYR A 130 -10.02 5.42 -6.63
N MET A 131 -8.70 5.57 -6.67
CA MET A 131 -8.05 6.87 -6.51
C MET A 131 -8.36 7.81 -7.67
N GLY A 132 -8.38 7.29 -8.90
CA GLY A 132 -8.77 8.06 -10.08
C GLY A 132 -10.20 8.60 -9.97
N LEU A 133 -11.16 7.74 -9.61
CA LEU A 133 -12.56 8.12 -9.40
C LEU A 133 -12.71 9.14 -8.27
N SER A 134 -12.02 8.93 -7.15
CA SER A 134 -12.10 9.81 -5.98
C SER A 134 -11.49 11.20 -6.21
N THR A 135 -10.54 11.29 -7.15
CA THR A 135 -9.94 12.56 -7.59
C THR A 135 -10.80 13.26 -8.64
N GLY A 136 -11.89 12.64 -9.10
CA GLY A 136 -12.80 13.19 -10.11
C GLY A 136 -12.32 12.99 -11.55
N LYS A 137 -11.37 12.08 -11.80
CA LYS A 137 -10.94 11.75 -13.16
C LYS A 137 -12.04 11.00 -13.90
N SER A 138 -12.16 11.26 -15.20
CA SER A 138 -13.05 10.51 -16.08
C SER A 138 -12.51 9.09 -16.35
N ILE A 139 -13.40 8.15 -16.66
CA ILE A 139 -13.01 6.75 -16.97
C ILE A 139 -11.92 6.65 -18.06
N PRO A 140 -11.94 7.43 -19.16
CA PRO A 140 -10.87 7.42 -20.14
C PRO A 140 -9.50 7.82 -19.56
N GLN A 141 -9.46 8.84 -18.70
CA GLN A 141 -8.23 9.29 -18.05
C GLN A 141 -7.68 8.23 -17.09
N ILE A 142 -8.56 7.59 -16.31
CA ILE A 142 -8.17 6.49 -15.42
C ILE A 142 -7.57 5.33 -16.22
N LYS A 143 -8.17 4.98 -17.37
CA LYS A 143 -7.65 3.93 -18.24
C LYS A 143 -6.27 4.27 -18.80
N GLU A 144 -6.03 5.55 -19.12
CA GLU A 144 -4.72 6.02 -19.59
C GLU A 144 -3.67 5.99 -18.48
N ASP A 145 -4.01 6.47 -17.28
CA ASP A 145 -3.15 6.40 -16.11
C ASP A 145 -2.78 4.95 -15.76
N VAL A 146 -3.78 4.04 -15.74
CA VAL A 146 -3.53 2.61 -15.52
C VAL A 146 -2.60 2.06 -16.60
N LYS A 147 -2.82 2.36 -17.88
CA LYS A 147 -1.91 1.88 -18.96
C LYS A 147 -0.49 2.40 -18.80
N ARG A 148 -0.32 3.65 -18.36
CA ARG A 148 0.98 4.30 -18.20
C ARG A 148 1.72 3.78 -16.96
N ASP A 149 1.02 3.70 -15.84
CA ASP A 149 1.66 3.58 -14.52
C ASP A 149 1.58 2.17 -13.93
N PHE A 150 0.63 1.34 -14.38
CA PHE A 150 0.40 0.02 -13.79
C PHE A 150 1.61 -0.90 -13.89
N LEU A 151 2.23 -1.02 -15.08
CA LEU A 151 3.37 -1.90 -15.26
C LEU A 151 4.61 -1.44 -14.48
N PRO A 152 5.03 -0.16 -14.55
CA PRO A 152 6.13 0.31 -13.71
C PRO A 152 5.85 0.14 -12.22
N ALA A 153 4.64 0.45 -11.74
CA ALA A 153 4.26 0.22 -10.35
C ALA A 153 4.33 -1.27 -9.99
N PHE A 154 3.74 -2.15 -10.80
CA PHE A 154 3.75 -3.58 -10.55
C PHE A 154 5.16 -4.18 -10.49
N ILE A 155 6.09 -3.72 -11.33
CA ILE A 155 7.49 -4.16 -11.29
C ILE A 155 8.18 -3.67 -10.02
N LEU A 156 7.95 -2.41 -9.62
CA LEU A 156 8.53 -1.83 -8.41
C LEU A 156 8.02 -2.56 -7.15
N GLU A 157 6.70 -2.68 -7.04
CA GLU A 157 6.05 -3.41 -5.94
C GLU A 157 6.49 -4.89 -5.93
N GLY A 158 6.55 -5.50 -7.11
CA GLY A 158 7.00 -6.89 -7.30
C GLY A 158 8.45 -7.15 -6.90
N GLY A 159 9.27 -6.11 -6.70
CA GLY A 159 10.63 -6.25 -6.15
C GLY A 159 10.64 -6.33 -4.62
N ILE A 160 9.87 -5.46 -3.95
CA ILE A 160 9.94 -5.27 -2.49
C ILE A 160 8.93 -6.18 -1.77
N TRP A 161 7.69 -6.24 -2.26
CA TRP A 161 6.61 -6.96 -1.60
C TRP A 161 6.83 -8.46 -1.41
N PRO A 162 7.48 -9.20 -2.34
CA PRO A 162 7.74 -10.62 -2.09
C PRO A 162 8.58 -10.85 -0.83
N ILE A 163 9.54 -9.97 -0.53
CA ILE A 163 10.37 -10.08 0.69
C ILE A 163 9.50 -9.85 1.93
N VAL A 164 8.67 -8.81 1.89
CA VAL A 164 7.72 -8.47 2.96
C VAL A 164 6.71 -9.61 3.18
N GLN A 165 6.18 -10.20 2.12
CA GLN A 165 5.21 -11.30 2.18
C GLN A 165 5.83 -12.63 2.59
N VAL A 166 7.09 -12.92 2.23
CA VAL A 166 7.82 -14.09 2.77
C VAL A 166 7.88 -14.00 4.29
N ALA A 167 8.25 -12.84 4.85
CA ALA A 167 8.28 -12.64 6.30
C ALA A 167 6.89 -12.76 6.92
N ASN A 168 5.88 -12.15 6.29
CA ASN A 168 4.48 -12.23 6.71
C ASN A 168 4.00 -13.68 6.82
N PHE A 169 4.10 -14.44 5.74
CA PHE A 169 3.59 -15.80 5.68
C PHE A 169 4.40 -16.82 6.48
N ARG A 170 5.67 -16.51 6.78
CA ARG A 170 6.56 -17.40 7.55
C ARG A 170 6.46 -17.19 9.07
N TYR A 171 6.24 -15.97 9.52
CA TYR A 171 6.35 -15.61 10.94
C TYR A 171 5.04 -15.06 11.54
N VAL A 172 4.13 -14.54 10.72
CA VAL A 172 2.91 -13.88 11.20
C VAL A 172 1.73 -14.86 11.13
N PRO A 173 1.02 -15.11 12.24
CA PRO A 173 -0.21 -15.90 12.22
C PRO A 173 -1.27 -15.25 11.33
N VAL A 174 -2.05 -16.05 10.60
CA VAL A 174 -3.04 -15.61 9.58
C VAL A 174 -3.91 -14.44 10.05
N ARG A 175 -4.40 -14.49 11.29
CA ARG A 175 -5.24 -13.42 11.88
C ARG A 175 -4.57 -12.04 11.96
N TYR A 176 -3.24 -11.97 11.94
CA TYR A 176 -2.47 -10.73 11.99
C TYR A 176 -1.81 -10.37 10.66
N GLN A 177 -1.93 -11.22 9.62
CA GLN A 177 -1.26 -11.00 8.33
C GLN A 177 -1.74 -9.72 7.65
N LEU A 178 -3.04 -9.42 7.72
CA LEU A 178 -3.59 -8.17 7.19
C LEU A 178 -3.07 -6.95 7.96
N LEU A 179 -2.98 -7.04 9.29
CA LEU A 179 -2.43 -5.95 10.11
C LEU A 179 -0.97 -5.68 9.74
N TYR A 180 -0.17 -6.73 9.59
CA TYR A 180 1.22 -6.62 9.16
C TYR A 180 1.33 -5.92 7.80
N VAL A 181 0.53 -6.34 6.83
CA VAL A 181 0.53 -5.76 5.48
C VAL A 181 0.12 -4.29 5.49
N ASN A 182 -0.95 -3.93 6.21
CA ASN A 182 -1.38 -2.53 6.33
C ASN A 182 -0.28 -1.63 6.93
N LEU A 183 0.49 -2.13 7.90
CA LEU A 183 1.60 -1.36 8.48
C LEU A 183 2.74 -1.16 7.48
N PHE A 184 3.03 -2.16 6.64
CA PHE A 184 4.01 -2.01 5.57
C PHE A 184 3.49 -1.14 4.42
N CYS A 185 2.19 -1.14 4.11
CA CYS A 185 1.60 -0.19 3.16
C CYS A 185 1.82 1.28 3.60
N LEU A 186 1.78 1.56 4.91
CA LEU A 186 2.11 2.88 5.44
C LEU A 186 3.56 3.26 5.15
N LEU A 187 4.50 2.33 5.41
CA LEU A 187 5.92 2.55 5.14
C LEU A 187 6.18 2.73 3.64
N ASP A 188 5.53 1.92 2.83
CA ASP A 188 5.61 1.97 1.37
C ASP A 188 5.06 3.30 0.83
N SER A 189 3.91 3.76 1.33
CA SER A 189 3.34 5.07 0.96
C SER A 189 4.29 6.23 1.29
N CYS A 190 4.96 6.17 2.44
CA CYS A 190 5.97 7.16 2.84
C CYS A 190 7.22 7.07 1.95
N PHE A 191 7.68 5.85 1.65
CA PHE A 191 8.84 5.58 0.82
C PHE A 191 8.63 6.03 -0.63
N LEU A 192 7.48 5.71 -1.22
CA LEU A 192 7.10 6.16 -2.57
C LEU A 192 6.98 7.68 -2.64
N SER A 193 6.39 8.31 -1.63
CA SER A 193 6.29 9.78 -1.56
C SER A 193 7.68 10.42 -1.49
N TRP A 194 8.58 9.88 -0.67
CA TRP A 194 9.98 10.31 -0.61
C TRP A 194 10.73 10.06 -1.93
N ILE A 195 10.54 8.89 -2.54
CA ILE A 195 11.12 8.58 -3.84
C ILE A 195 10.65 9.62 -4.84
N GLU A 196 9.35 9.87 -4.98
CA GLU A 196 8.79 10.75 -6.01
C GLU A 196 9.48 12.12 -6.01
N GLN A 197 9.78 12.65 -4.83
CA GLN A 197 10.45 13.94 -4.66
C GLN A 197 11.92 13.95 -5.05
N GLN A 198 12.59 12.81 -5.04
CA GLN A 198 13.96 12.67 -5.51
C GLN A 198 14.07 12.67 -7.05
N GLN A 199 13.25 13.44 -7.77
CA GLN A 199 13.10 13.41 -9.24
C GLN A 199 14.44 13.50 -10.01
N ASP A 200 15.46 14.15 -9.44
CA ASP A 200 16.79 14.34 -10.07
C ASP A 200 17.91 13.40 -9.58
N ALA A 201 17.60 12.38 -8.78
CA ALA A 201 18.64 11.48 -8.28
C ALA A 201 19.24 10.61 -9.40
N GLN A 202 20.57 10.60 -9.50
CA GLN A 202 21.34 9.91 -10.55
C GLN A 202 20.97 8.42 -10.70
N TRP A 203 20.62 7.74 -9.60
CA TRP A 203 20.23 6.34 -9.62
C TRP A 203 18.89 6.09 -10.34
N LYS A 204 17.96 7.06 -10.36
CA LYS A 204 16.69 6.92 -11.11
C LYS A 204 16.89 6.97 -12.63
N LYS A 205 17.87 7.77 -13.10
CA LYS A 205 18.26 7.79 -14.52
C LYS A 205 18.83 6.43 -14.93
N TRP A 206 19.60 5.82 -14.04
CA TRP A 206 20.13 4.48 -14.21
C TRP A 206 19.00 3.42 -14.24
N VAL A 207 18.03 3.46 -13.33
CA VAL A 207 16.86 2.55 -13.34
C VAL A 207 15.98 2.73 -14.58
N LYS A 208 15.71 3.97 -15.02
CA LYS A 208 14.99 4.23 -16.28
C LYS A 208 15.74 3.70 -17.51
N SER A 209 17.06 3.61 -17.46
CA SER A 209 17.86 2.98 -18.51
C SER A 209 17.69 1.46 -18.59
N PHE A 210 17.27 0.78 -17.51
CA PHE A 210 16.98 -0.65 -17.50
C PHE A 210 15.53 -0.99 -17.86
N LEU A 211 14.61 -0.04 -17.72
CA LEU A 211 13.21 -0.16 -18.10
C LEU A 211 12.88 0.83 -19.23
N PRO A 212 13.31 0.57 -20.49
CA PRO A 212 12.81 1.32 -21.63
C PRO A 212 11.35 0.89 -21.87
N LEU A 213 10.42 1.52 -21.16
CA LEU A 213 9.00 1.46 -21.52
C LEU A 213 8.86 2.21 -22.85
N LYS A 214 8.69 1.42 -23.92
CA LYS A 214 8.54 1.87 -25.30
C LYS A 214 7.07 1.93 -25.69
#